data_AF-A0A239QKU9-F1
#
_entry.id   AF-A0A239QKU9-F1
#
_cell.length_a   1.000
_cell.length_b   1.000
_cell.length_c   1.000
_cell.angle_alpha   90.00
_cell.angle_beta   90.00
_cell.angle_gamma   90.00
#
_symmetry.space_group_name_H-M   'P 1'
#
loop_
_entity.id
_entity.type
_entity.pdbx_description
1 polymer ?
#
loop_
_entity_poly.entity_id
_entity_poly.type
_entity_poly.pdbx_seq_one_letter_code
_entity_poly.pdbx_strand_id
1 'polypeptide(L)' 'MRLGTTEIILIVVLALVLFGGGKLAGVGKALGKSIKDFKHEVKEDDDNTSDEDEDEKPAKSTKAKK' A
#
# COMPACT_ATOMS: atom_id res chain seq x y z
N MET A 1 -3.31 30.69 6.99
CA MET A 1 -3.96 29.39 7.30
C MET A 1 -3.16 28.28 6.65
N ARG A 2 -2.56 27.41 7.45
CA ARG A 2 -1.89 26.19 6.95
C ARG A 2 -2.87 25.05 7.15
N LEU A 3 -3.08 24.24 6.12
CA LEU A 3 -3.78 22.98 6.28
C LEU A 3 -2.97 22.15 7.27
N GLY A 4 -3.48 22.04 8.50
CA GLY A 4 -2.85 21.23 9.52
C GLY A 4 -3.15 19.76 9.29
N THR A 5 -2.48 18.90 10.05
CA THR A 5 -2.74 17.47 10.08
C THR A 5 -4.23 17.17 10.36
N THR A 6 -4.87 18.02 11.18
CA THR A 6 -6.30 17.93 11.52
C THR A 6 -7.21 18.13 10.31
N GLU A 7 -6.99 19.17 9.51
CA GLU A 7 -7.77 19.39 8.27
C GLU A 7 -7.58 18.25 7.27
N ILE A 8 -6.36 17.73 7.12
CA ILE A 8 -6.10 16.58 6.22
C ILE A 8 -6.88 15.35 6.70
N ILE A 9 -6.89 15.06 8.00
CA ILE A 9 -7.66 13.95 8.56
C ILE A 9 -9.16 14.12 8.28
N LEU A 10 -9.71 15.32 8.48
CA LEU A 10 -11.12 15.60 8.18
C LEU A 10 -11.47 15.34 6.71
N ILE A 11 -10.61 15.75 5.79
CA ILE A 11 -10.81 15.52 4.35
C ILE A 11 -10.74 14.03 4.03
N VAL A 12 -9.79 13.29 4.60
CA VAL A 12 -9.66 11.84 4.41
C VAL A 12 -10.87 11.09 4.94
N VAL A 13 -11.40 11.48 6.10
CA VAL A 13 -12.63 10.90 6.65
C VAL A 13 -13.82 11.16 5.72
N LEU A 14 -13.96 12.38 5.21
CA LEU A 14 -15.03 12.71 4.26
C LEU A 14 -14.90 11.91 2.95
N ALA A 15 -13.69 11.79 2.42
CA ALA A 15 -13.40 10.97 1.25
C ALA A 15 -13.71 9.49 1.51
N LEU A 16 -13.38 8.95 2.69
CA LEU A 16 -13.71 7.58 3.07
C LEU A 16 -15.23 7.35 3.19
N VAL A 17 -16.02 8.34 3.58
CA VAL A 17 -17.49 8.23 3.59
C VAL A 17 -18.05 8.20 2.16
N LEU A 18 -17.53 9.03 1.25
CA LEU A 18 -17.99 9.09 -0.13
C LEU A 18 -17.54 7.88 -0.97
N PHE A 19 -16.27 7.49 -0.85
CA PHE A 19 -15.68 6.40 -1.63
C PHE A 19 -15.80 5.04 -0.94
N GLY A 20 -15.93 5.01 0.38
CA GLY A 20 -15.88 3.79 1.18
C GLY A 20 -14.45 3.26 1.36
N GLY A 21 -14.21 2.51 2.45
CA GLY A 21 -12.93 1.86 2.70
C GLY A 21 -12.55 0.81 1.64
N GLY A 22 -13.53 0.15 1.02
CA GLY A 22 -13.29 -0.89 0.03
C GLY A 22 -12.69 -0.38 -1.29
N LYS A 23 -13.13 0.80 -1.76
CA LYS A 23 -12.61 1.39 -3.01
C LYS A 23 -11.19 1.93 -2.81
N LEU A 24 -10.95 2.62 -1.70
CA LEU A 24 -9.60 3.10 -1.35
C LEU A 24 -8.62 1.93 -1.17
N ALA A 25 -9.03 0.86 -0.48
CA ALA A 25 -8.21 -0.34 -0.31
C ALA A 25 -7.94 -1.06 -1.64
N GLY A 26 -8.90 -1.08 -2.56
CA GLY A 26 -8.72 -1.63 -3.90
C GLY A 26 -7.66 -0.86 -4.71
N VAL A 27 -7.76 0.47 -4.73
CA VAL A 27 -6.79 1.36 -5.40
C VAL A 27 -5.41 1.23 -4.74
N GLY A 28 -5.33 1.23 -3.41
CA GLY A 28 -4.08 1.06 -2.68
C GLY A 28 -3.39 -0.28 -2.95
N LYS A 29 -4.15 -1.38 -3.06
CA LYS A 29 -3.59 -2.70 -3.44
C LYS A 29 -3.07 -2.72 -4.87
N ALA A 30 -3.79 -2.11 -5.81
CA ALA A 30 -3.36 -2.03 -7.20
C ALA A 30 -2.07 -1.20 -7.33
N LEU A 31 -2.06 0.00 -6.75
CA LEU A 31 -0.88 0.87 -6.73
C LEU A 31 0.30 0.22 -6.02
N GLY A 32 0.07 -0.41 -4.86
CA GLY A 32 1.13 -1.09 -4.11
C GLY A 32 1.74 -2.25 -4.90
N LYS A 33 0.93 -3.01 -5.63
CA LYS A 33 1.43 -4.06 -6.52
C LYS A 33 2.25 -3.47 -7.67
N SER A 34 1.75 -2.44 -8.35
CA SER A 34 2.49 -1.75 -9.43
C SER A 34 3.81 -1.16 -8.94
N ILE A 35 3.86 -0.60 -7.72
CA ILE A 35 5.08 -0.06 -7.13
C ILE A 35 6.05 -1.17 -6.73
N LYS A 36 5.55 -2.32 -6.23
CA LYS A 36 6.37 -3.50 -5.92
C LYS A 36 7.03 -4.04 -7.18
N ASP A 37 6.24 -4.25 -8.24
CA ASP A 37 6.70 -4.78 -9.52
C ASP A 37 7.68 -3.77 -10.17
N PHE A 38 7.37 -2.47 -10.14
CA PHE A 38 8.28 -1.41 -10.61
C PHE A 38 9.60 -1.37 -9.82
N LYS A 39 9.55 -1.55 -8.49
CA LYS A 39 10.76 -1.60 -7.66
C LYS A 39 11.60 -2.83 -7.97
N HIS A 40 10.96 -3.97 -8.22
CA HIS A 40 11.61 -5.23 -8.53
C HIS A 40 12.36 -5.14 -9.86
N GLU A 41 11.70 -4.67 -10.91
CA GLU A 41 12.31 -4.53 -12.24
C GLU A 41 13.42 -3.47 -12.26
N VAL A 42 13.23 -2.34 -11.56
CA VAL A 42 14.30 -1.33 -11.40
C VAL A 42 15.47 -1.84 -10.57
N LYS A 43 15.24 -2.73 -9.58
CA LYS A 43 16.33 -3.40 -8.86
C LYS A 43 17.02 -4.41 -9.78
N GLU A 44 16.30 -5.27 -10.51
CA GLU A 44 16.89 -6.27 -11.41
C GLU A 44 17.78 -5.63 -12.51
N ASP A 45 17.46 -4.42 -12.99
CA ASP A 45 18.31 -3.66 -13.91
C ASP A 45 19.57 -3.04 -13.24
N ASP A 46 19.52 -2.75 -11.93
CA ASP A 46 20.64 -2.16 -11.16
C ASP A 46 21.54 -3.25 -10.52
N ASP A 47 21.01 -4.46 -10.33
CA ASP A 47 21.55 -5.50 -9.46
C ASP A 47 22.19 -6.68 -10.22
N ASN A 48 23.21 -6.37 -11.04
CA ASN A 48 24.30 -7.33 -11.30
C ASN A 48 25.30 -7.37 -10.10
N THR A 49 24.93 -6.85 -8.93
CA THR A 49 25.75 -6.89 -7.71
C THR A 49 24.87 -6.72 -6.48
N SER A 50 24.56 -7.85 -5.83
CA SER A 50 24.03 -8.05 -4.46
C SER A 50 22.63 -8.65 -4.37
N ASP A 51 22.60 -9.99 -4.39
CA ASP A 51 21.60 -10.79 -3.69
C ASP A 51 21.25 -10.20 -2.31
N GLU A 52 19.95 -10.04 -2.07
CA GLU A 52 19.23 -10.21 -0.79
C GLU A 52 18.03 -9.26 -0.76
N ASP A 53 16.81 -9.82 -0.82
CA ASP A 53 15.72 -9.38 0.05
C ASP A 53 14.56 -10.39 -0.03
N GLU A 54 14.42 -11.08 1.09
CA GLU A 54 13.46 -12.13 1.44
C GLU A 54 12.00 -11.79 1.11
N ASP A 55 11.41 -12.56 0.19
CA ASP A 55 9.95 -12.70 0.07
C ASP A 55 9.44 -13.63 1.19
N GLU A 56 9.49 -13.16 2.46
CA GLU A 56 8.79 -13.82 3.57
C GLU A 56 7.40 -13.21 3.84
N LYS A 57 6.42 -13.89 3.24
CA LYS A 57 5.12 -14.30 3.79
C LYS A 57 3.95 -13.30 3.89
N PRO A 58 2.75 -13.76 3.49
CA PRO A 58 1.53 -12.99 3.60
C PRO A 58 1.09 -12.93 5.07
N ALA A 59 1.11 -11.73 5.66
CA ALA A 59 0.31 -11.44 6.85
C ALA A 59 -1.19 -11.40 6.49
N LYS A 60 -1.79 -12.58 6.34
CA LYS A 60 -3.22 -12.79 6.60
C LYS A 60 -3.37 -13.69 7.80
N SER A 61 -3.23 -13.07 8.96
CA SER A 61 -3.89 -13.49 10.19
C SER A 61 -5.38 -13.75 9.92
N THR A 62 -5.83 -14.88 10.47
CA THR A 62 -7.20 -15.23 10.91
C THR A 62 -8.30 -15.54 9.87
N LYS A 63 -8.15 -16.70 9.22
CA LYS A 63 -9.22 -17.72 9.33
C LYS A 63 -9.23 -18.21 10.78
N ALA A 64 -10.06 -17.61 11.63
CA ALA A 64 -10.48 -18.20 12.89
C ALA A 64 -11.92 -18.67 12.74
N LYS A 65 -12.09 -19.97 12.90
CA LYS A 65 -13.28 -20.80 12.81
C LYS A 65 -13.91 -20.88 14.21
N LYS A 66 -15.17 -20.45 14.39
CA LYS A 66 -16.19 -21.19 15.14
C LYS A 66 -17.57 -20.61 14.86
#